data_AF-A0A1T3C4N0-F1
#
_entry.id   AF-A0A1T3C4N0-F1
#
_cell.length_a   1.000
_cell.length_b   1.000
_cell.length_c   1.000
_cell.angle_alpha   90.00
_cell.angle_beta   90.00
_cell.angle_gamma   90.00
#
_symmetry.space_group_name_H-M   'P 1'
#
loop_
_entity.id
_entity.type
_entity.pdbx_description
1 polymer ?
#
loop_
_entity_poly.entity_id
_entity_poly.type
_entity_poly.pdbx_seq_one_letter_code
_entity_poly.pdbx_strand_id
1 'polypeptide(L)'
;MYKTLKPDLRPSAEQILVKHHPYIDILPFPTLRRNLIMHQKEIDEDEFLNDTLTGLICWGGVGKARNDTDNVMGHTAAETAWDARSWEAKAWFLKKYWCLLGGEDGELVRQSEWWRSVRGEELKLDLVDLKS
;
A
#
# COMPACT_ATOMS: atom_id res chain seq x y z
N MET A 1 -5.37 8.12 -22.95
CA MET A 1 -4.29 7.12 -22.89
C MET A 1 -4.35 6.42 -21.52
N TYR A 2 -3.92 5.16 -21.41
CA TYR A 2 -3.89 4.27 -20.21
C TYR A 2 -5.17 3.51 -19.78
N LYS A 3 -6.25 3.48 -20.58
CA LYS A 3 -7.49 2.75 -20.21
C LYS A 3 -7.32 1.24 -20.04
N THR A 4 -6.26 0.65 -20.61
CA THR A 4 -5.96 -0.80 -20.55
C THR A 4 -5.13 -1.21 -19.34
N LEU A 5 -4.54 -0.26 -18.59
CA LEU A 5 -3.81 -0.55 -17.36
C LEU A 5 -4.77 -0.61 -16.16
N LYS A 6 -4.48 -1.52 -15.22
CA LYS A 6 -5.14 -1.56 -13.91
C LYS A 6 -4.99 -0.22 -13.22
N PRO A 7 -6.05 0.34 -12.59
CA PRO A 7 -6.04 1.68 -12.01
C PRO A 7 -4.81 1.96 -11.12
N ASP A 8 -4.46 1.01 -10.26
CA ASP A 8 -3.40 1.14 -9.26
C ASP A 8 -1.98 1.23 -9.84
N LEU A 9 -1.80 0.77 -11.09
CA LEU A 9 -0.52 0.83 -11.80
C LEU A 9 -0.50 1.87 -12.93
N ARG A 10 -1.55 2.69 -13.06
CA ARG A 10 -1.51 3.80 -14.03
C ARG A 10 -0.43 4.80 -13.60
N PRO A 11 0.43 5.24 -14.52
CA PRO A 11 1.43 6.25 -14.18
C PRO A 11 0.73 7.55 -13.80
N SER A 12 1.19 8.18 -12.72
CA SER A 12 0.79 9.53 -12.35
C SER A 12 1.50 10.56 -13.25
N ALA A 13 1.05 11.82 -13.22
CA ALA A 13 1.73 12.88 -13.95
C ALA A 13 3.16 13.09 -13.43
N GLU A 14 3.36 12.96 -12.12
CA GLU A 14 4.66 13.07 -11.46
C GLU A 14 5.63 11.98 -11.94
N GLN A 15 5.16 10.73 -12.09
CA GLN A 15 5.97 9.64 -12.66
C GLN A 15 6.41 9.91 -14.10
N ILE A 16 5.62 10.65 -14.87
CA ILE A 16 5.96 10.98 -16.26
C ILE A 16 6.93 12.17 -16.32
N LEU A 17 6.75 13.15 -15.45
CA LEU A 17 7.40 14.46 -15.56
C LEU A 17 8.67 14.60 -14.70
N VAL A 18 8.81 13.80 -13.64
CA VAL A 18 9.88 13.93 -12.66
C VAL A 18 10.79 12.70 -12.72
N LYS A 19 12.10 12.92 -12.83
CA LYS A 19 13.08 11.83 -12.72
C LYS A 19 13.02 11.24 -11.30
N HIS A 20 12.96 9.92 -11.21
CA HIS A 20 12.87 9.19 -9.95
C HIS A 20 13.43 7.77 -10.12
N HIS A 21 13.63 7.03 -9.03
CA HIS A 21 14.16 5.67 -9.08
C HIS A 21 13.06 4.65 -9.49
N PRO A 22 13.34 3.66 -10.37
CA PRO A 22 12.34 2.72 -10.88
C PRO A 22 11.63 1.86 -9.82
N TYR A 23 12.17 1.73 -8.61
CA TYR A 23 11.50 0.98 -7.53
C TYR A 23 10.15 1.61 -7.16
N ILE A 24 9.97 2.92 -7.38
CA ILE A 24 8.71 3.59 -7.08
C ILE A 24 7.60 3.10 -8.02
N ASP A 25 7.94 2.80 -9.27
CA ASP A 25 6.95 2.40 -10.29
C ASP A 25 6.28 1.06 -9.99
N ILE A 26 6.94 0.17 -9.23
CA ILE A 26 6.42 -1.17 -8.91
C ILE A 26 5.46 -1.15 -7.71
N LEU A 27 5.37 -0.05 -6.97
CA LEU A 27 4.46 0.06 -5.82
C LEU A 27 3.01 0.24 -6.29
N PRO A 28 2.07 -0.62 -5.90
CA PRO A 28 0.66 -0.52 -6.31
C PRO A 28 -0.12 0.53 -5.51
N PHE A 29 0.52 1.63 -5.10
CA PHE A 29 -0.01 2.63 -4.18
C PHE A 29 0.12 4.03 -4.79
N PRO A 30 -0.90 4.53 -5.52
CA PRO A 30 -0.83 5.81 -6.20
C PRO A 30 -0.40 7.00 -5.32
N THR A 31 -0.89 7.09 -4.08
CA THR A 31 -0.57 8.20 -3.17
C THR A 31 0.88 8.10 -2.71
N LEU A 32 1.30 6.91 -2.28
CA LEU A 32 2.68 6.69 -1.84
C LEU A 32 3.68 6.95 -2.96
N ARG A 33 3.41 6.49 -4.20
CA ARG A 33 4.28 6.75 -5.35
C ARG A 33 4.44 8.24 -5.63
N ARG A 34 3.32 8.96 -5.68
CA ARG A 34 3.33 10.41 -5.89
C ARG A 34 4.15 11.11 -4.81
N ASN A 35 3.92 10.77 -3.55
CA ASN A 35 4.59 11.44 -2.43
C ASN A 35 6.09 11.08 -2.35
N LEU A 36 6.48 9.84 -2.64
CA LEU A 36 7.89 9.45 -2.76
C LEU A 36 8.59 10.26 -3.84
N ILE A 37 7.95 10.50 -4.99
CA ILE A 37 8.54 11.30 -6.08
C ILE A 37 8.71 12.76 -5.67
N MET A 38 7.69 13.33 -5.01
CA MET A 38 7.72 14.73 -4.58
C MET A 38 8.72 14.99 -3.45
N HIS A 39 8.93 14.00 -2.57
CA HIS A 39 9.80 14.11 -1.39
C HIS A 39 11.07 13.26 -1.50
N GLN A 40 11.45 12.80 -2.70
CA GLN A 40 12.55 11.83 -2.92
C GLN A 40 13.91 12.23 -2.34
N LYS A 41 14.14 13.52 -2.04
CA LYS A 41 15.37 14.02 -1.43
C LYS A 41 15.40 13.92 0.10
N GLU A 42 14.23 13.73 0.71
CA GLU A 42 14.03 13.68 2.16
C GLU A 42 13.95 12.23 2.67
N ILE A 43 13.92 11.25 1.76
CA ILE A 43 13.75 9.82 2.05
C ILE A 43 15.07 9.11 1.89
N ASP A 44 15.46 8.34 2.91
CA ASP A 44 16.50 7.34 2.81
C ASP A 44 15.95 6.12 2.05
N GLU A 45 16.46 5.91 0.83
CA GLU A 45 15.99 4.84 -0.07
C GLU A 45 16.24 3.44 0.52
N ASP A 46 17.43 3.21 1.10
CA ASP A 46 17.80 1.91 1.63
C ASP A 46 16.97 1.56 2.87
N GLU A 47 16.74 2.55 3.74
CA GLU A 47 15.86 2.40 4.90
C GLU A 47 14.42 2.11 4.46
N PHE A 48 13.90 2.88 3.50
CA PHE A 48 12.54 2.68 3.00
C PHE A 48 12.36 1.29 2.38
N LEU A 49 13.29 0.83 1.55
CA LEU A 49 13.23 -0.49 0.94
C LEU A 49 13.26 -1.60 2.02
N ASN A 50 14.15 -1.51 3.00
CA ASN A 50 14.19 -2.48 4.11
C ASN A 50 12.89 -2.49 4.92
N ASP A 51 12.32 -1.32 5.18
CA ASP A 51 11.05 -1.20 5.88
C ASP A 51 9.89 -1.77 5.09
N THR A 52 9.86 -1.61 3.75
CA THR A 52 8.81 -2.23 2.93
C THR A 52 8.83 -3.75 3.00
N LEU A 53 10.01 -4.38 3.07
CA LEU A 53 10.16 -5.83 3.18
C LEU A 53 9.58 -6.40 4.47
N THR A 54 9.64 -5.64 5.57
CA THR A 54 9.19 -6.10 6.89
C THR A 54 7.85 -5.50 7.32
N GLY A 55 7.47 -4.38 6.73
CA GLY A 55 6.31 -3.55 7.09
C GLY A 55 5.10 -3.76 6.20
N LEU A 56 5.26 -4.28 4.99
CA LEU A 56 4.16 -4.59 4.09
C LEU A 56 3.93 -6.10 3.99
N ILE A 57 2.65 -6.49 4.01
CA ILE A 57 2.19 -7.87 3.87
C ILE A 57 1.31 -7.93 2.63
N CYS A 58 1.64 -8.81 1.68
CA CYS A 58 0.78 -9.13 0.54
C CYS A 58 0.02 -10.42 0.85
N TRP A 59 -1.29 -10.30 1.06
CA TRP A 59 -2.16 -11.40 1.46
C TRP A 59 -2.57 -12.33 0.30
N GLY A 60 -2.21 -12.02 -0.95
CA GLY A 60 -2.75 -12.76 -2.10
C GLY A 60 -4.24 -12.45 -2.32
N GLY A 61 -4.90 -13.15 -3.26
CA GLY A 61 -6.28 -12.87 -3.70
C GLY A 61 -7.41 -13.19 -2.72
N VAL A 62 -7.17 -13.08 -1.41
CA VAL A 62 -8.16 -13.36 -0.35
C VAL A 62 -9.27 -12.29 -0.29
N GLY A 63 -9.09 -11.13 -0.94
CA GLY A 63 -10.05 -10.02 -0.98
C GLY A 63 -11.22 -10.16 -1.97
N LYS A 64 -11.29 -11.23 -2.77
CA LYS A 64 -12.53 -11.60 -3.47
C LYS A 64 -13.29 -12.59 -2.60
N ALA A 65 -14.07 -12.07 -1.66
CA ALA A 65 -15.15 -12.83 -1.05
C ALA A 65 -16.15 -13.24 -2.15
N ARG A 66 -15.89 -14.37 -2.79
CA ARG A 66 -16.93 -15.19 -3.39
C ARG A 66 -17.66 -15.84 -2.21
N ASN A 67 -18.99 -15.82 -2.25
CA ASN A 67 -19.89 -16.38 -1.26
C ASN A 67 -19.82 -17.91 -1.14
N ASP A 68 -18.63 -18.51 -1.20
CA ASP A 68 -18.44 -19.94 -1.00
C ASP A 68 -17.44 -20.10 0.15
N THR A 69 -18.00 -20.31 1.33
CA THR A 69 -17.35 -21.08 2.39
C THR A 69 -16.83 -22.36 1.75
N ASP A 70 -15.52 -22.57 1.78
CA ASP A 70 -14.78 -23.84 1.60
C ASP A 70 -13.54 -23.79 0.70
N ASN A 71 -13.02 -22.61 0.31
CA ASN A 71 -11.69 -22.57 -0.32
C ASN A 71 -10.89 -21.29 -0.04
N VAL A 72 -10.24 -21.24 1.13
CA VAL A 72 -9.39 -20.12 1.59
C VAL A 72 -8.02 -20.08 0.86
N MET A 73 -7.74 -21.00 -0.07
CA MET A 73 -6.44 -21.12 -0.72
C MET A 73 -6.57 -20.98 -2.24
N GLY A 74 -6.48 -19.76 -2.77
CA GLY A 74 -6.63 -19.61 -4.22
C GLY A 74 -6.26 -18.24 -4.75
N HIS A 75 -4.98 -17.83 -4.59
CA HIS A 75 -4.17 -17.00 -5.49
C HIS A 75 -2.86 -16.70 -4.75
N THR A 76 -1.69 -16.95 -5.37
CA THR A 76 -0.40 -16.66 -4.72
C THR A 76 -0.17 -15.15 -4.60
N ALA A 77 0.64 -14.68 -3.64
CA ALA A 77 0.96 -13.26 -3.49
C ALA A 77 1.47 -12.60 -4.79
N ALA A 78 2.15 -13.36 -5.65
CA ALA A 78 2.63 -12.91 -6.96
C ALA A 78 1.49 -12.60 -7.95
N GLU A 79 0.34 -13.25 -7.82
CA GLU A 79 -0.82 -13.09 -8.72
C GLU A 79 -1.72 -11.91 -8.35
N THR A 80 -1.45 -11.21 -7.25
CA THR A 80 -2.24 -10.04 -6.86
C THR A 80 -1.42 -8.88 -6.33
N ALA A 81 -0.08 -8.96 -6.39
CA ALA A 81 0.83 -7.91 -5.96
C ALA A 81 0.58 -6.55 -6.63
N TRP A 82 -0.08 -6.53 -7.81
CA TRP A 82 -0.45 -5.30 -8.53
C TRP A 82 -1.77 -4.65 -8.06
N ASP A 83 -2.56 -5.30 -7.18
CA ASP A 83 -3.84 -4.79 -6.66
C ASP A 83 -3.58 -4.24 -5.25
N ALA A 84 -3.81 -2.94 -5.06
CA ALA A 84 -3.56 -2.27 -3.77
C ALA A 84 -4.29 -2.96 -2.61
N ARG A 85 -5.46 -3.57 -2.88
CA ARG A 85 -6.30 -4.24 -1.87
C ARG A 85 -5.69 -5.54 -1.35
N SER A 86 -4.73 -6.13 -2.06
CA SER A 86 -4.02 -7.31 -1.58
C SER A 86 -2.96 -7.00 -0.54
N TRP A 87 -2.74 -5.74 -0.21
CA TRP A 87 -1.69 -5.31 0.70
C TRP A 87 -2.23 -4.76 2.01
N GLU A 88 -1.50 -5.04 3.08
CA GLU A 88 -1.66 -4.44 4.40
C GLU A 88 -0.30 -3.93 4.88
N ALA A 89 -0.28 -2.71 5.43
CA ALA A 89 0.85 -2.20 6.17
C ALA A 89 0.70 -2.50 7.66
N LYS A 90 1.80 -2.87 8.32
CA LYS A 90 1.86 -3.00 9.78
C LYS A 90 1.68 -1.64 10.45
N ALA A 91 1.19 -1.63 11.68
CA ALA A 91 0.93 -0.40 12.44
C ALA A 91 2.15 0.52 12.55
N TRP A 92 3.34 -0.04 12.80
CA TRP A 92 4.58 0.76 12.88
C TRP A 92 4.95 1.40 11.54
N PHE A 93 4.70 0.72 10.42
CA PHE A 93 4.96 1.25 9.07
C PHE A 93 4.02 2.41 8.76
N LEU A 94 2.72 2.24 9.10
CA LEU A 94 1.74 3.33 8.98
C LEU A 94 2.14 4.56 9.78
N LYS A 95 2.62 4.37 11.02
CA LYS A 95 3.10 5.46 11.87
C LYS A 95 4.29 6.17 11.25
N LYS A 96 5.31 5.41 10.84
CA LYS A 96 6.57 5.97 10.31
C LYS A 96 6.36 6.77 9.02
N TYR A 97 5.53 6.26 8.11
CA TYR A 97 5.33 6.84 6.79
C TYR A 97 4.00 7.57 6.62
N TRP A 98 3.32 7.92 7.73
CA TRP A 98 1.97 8.48 7.74
C TRP A 98 1.74 9.60 6.71
N CYS A 99 2.65 10.57 6.67
CA CYS A 99 2.59 11.71 5.74
C CYS A 99 2.73 11.28 4.28
N LEU A 100 3.58 10.30 3.97
CA LEU A 100 3.74 9.78 2.62
C LEU A 100 2.54 8.93 2.17
N LEU A 101 1.84 8.31 3.12
CA LEU A 101 0.70 7.45 2.84
C LEU A 101 -0.60 8.20 2.60
N GLY A 102 -0.62 9.54 2.74
CA GLY A 102 -1.83 10.35 2.57
C GLY A 102 -2.71 10.44 3.82
N GLY A 103 -2.17 10.05 4.98
CA GLY A 103 -2.90 10.08 6.25
C GLY A 103 -4.17 9.23 6.23
N GLU A 104 -5.23 9.73 6.86
CA GLU A 104 -6.50 9.01 7.02
C GLU A 104 -7.21 8.67 5.70
N ASP A 105 -6.99 9.48 4.66
CA ASP A 105 -7.56 9.26 3.33
C ASP A 105 -6.69 8.37 2.43
N GLY A 106 -5.51 7.99 2.90
CA GLY A 106 -4.55 7.17 2.19
C GLY A 106 -5.09 5.79 1.82
N GLU A 107 -4.90 5.34 0.58
CA GLU A 107 -5.43 4.04 0.13
C GLU A 107 -4.86 2.90 0.98
N LEU A 108 -3.54 2.88 1.22
CA LEU A 108 -2.91 1.80 1.99
C LEU A 108 -3.31 1.84 3.47
N VAL A 109 -3.56 3.03 4.04
CA VAL A 109 -4.03 3.20 5.41
C VAL A 109 -5.41 2.56 5.56
N ARG A 110 -6.37 2.96 4.72
CA ARG A 110 -7.74 2.44 4.74
C ARG A 110 -7.81 0.95 4.42
N GLN A 111 -6.98 0.45 3.50
CA GLN A 111 -6.89 -1.00 3.23
C GLN A 111 -6.36 -1.77 4.43
N SER A 112 -5.36 -1.23 5.14
CA SER A 112 -4.80 -1.88 6.31
C SER A 112 -5.81 -1.95 7.45
N GLU A 113 -6.61 -0.89 7.67
CA GLU A 113 -7.71 -0.90 8.62
C GLU A 113 -8.78 -1.95 8.27
N TRP A 114 -9.12 -2.04 6.98
CA TRP A 114 -10.07 -3.05 6.51
C TRP A 114 -9.57 -4.48 6.79
N TRP A 115 -8.32 -4.80 6.46
CA TRP A 115 -7.75 -6.13 6.71
C TRP A 115 -7.76 -6.52 8.19
N ARG A 116 -7.46 -5.57 9.08
CA ARG A 116 -7.54 -5.79 10.53
C ARG A 116 -8.97 -6.02 10.99
N SER A 117 -9.93 -5.23 10.46
CA SER A 117 -11.35 -5.40 10.78
C SER A 117 -11.89 -6.77 10.36
N VAL A 118 -11.45 -7.30 9.21
CA VAL A 118 -11.85 -8.63 8.71
C VAL A 118 -11.36 -9.75 9.64
N ARG A 119 -10.22 -9.56 10.31
CA ARG A 119 -9.67 -10.53 11.28
C ARG A 119 -10.26 -10.40 12.69
N GLY A 120 -11.17 -9.46 12.92
CA GLY A 120 -11.70 -9.18 14.26
C GLY A 120 -10.66 -8.61 15.22
N GLU A 121 -9.57 -8.05 14.69
CA GLU A 121 -8.60 -7.28 15.47
C GLU A 121 -9.23 -5.90 15.73
N GLU A 122 -9.91 -5.76 16.87
CA GLU A 122 -10.44 -4.48 17.34
C GLU A 122 -9.27 -3.54 17.64
N LEU A 123 -9.03 -2.55 16.78
CA LEU A 123 -7.95 -1.58 16.94
C LEU A 123 -8.50 -0.18 17.13
N LYS A 124 -8.37 0.32 18.35
CA LYS A 124 -8.08 1.74 18.56
C LYS A 124 -6.60 1.95 18.26
N LEU A 125 -6.26 2.14 16.99
CA LEU A 125 -5.11 2.99 16.70
C LEU A 125 -5.58 4.39 17.05
N ASP A 126 -5.18 4.90 18.21
CA ASP A 126 -5.47 6.30 18.52
C ASP A 126 -4.82 7.13 17.42
N LEU A 127 -5.64 7.82 16.62
CA LEU A 127 -5.17 8.69 15.53
C LEU A 127 -4.16 9.75 16.03
N VAL A 128 -4.11 9.97 17.34
CA VAL A 128 -3.12 10.78 18.06
C VAL A 128 -1.71 10.19 17.94
N ASP A 129 -1.56 8.86 17.97
CA ASP A 129 -0.27 8.17 17.89
C ASP A 129 0.28 8.07 16.46
N LEU A 130 -0.57 8.27 15.45
CA LEU A 130 -0.20 8.26 14.02
C LEU A 130 0.14 9.67 13.50
N LYS A 131 -0.27 10.72 14.22
CA LYS A 131 -0.04 12.14 13.87
C LYS A 131 1.15 12.76 14.62
N SER A 132 1.81 12.02 15.51
CA SER A 132 2.92 12.47 16.37
C SER A 132 4.30 12.08 15.85
#